data_AF-A0A8H5C918-F1
#
_entry.id   AF-A0A8H5C918-F1
#
_cell.length_a   1.000
_cell.length_b   1.000
_cell.length_c   1.000
_cell.angle_alpha   90.00
_cell.angle_beta   90.00
_cell.angle_gamma   90.00
#
_symmetry.space_group_name_H-M   'P 1'
#
loop_
_entity.id
_entity.type
_entity.pdbx_description
1 polymer ?
#
loop_
_entity_poly.entity_id
_entity_poly.type
_entity_poly.pdbx_seq_one_letter_code
_entity_poly.pdbx_strand_id
1 'polypeptide(L)'
;MRPSRTLLLNLQVFQKAGAPAAGLPQLDRTALSKGIAIVRKVLKENPAPHGLRTHEIYALALKEQAPEGFKSTLQITPRQAALPHPEHPIRSKTFLKEILQHMQGYKDVKVVREVQGEEAGAQAAYVWKLVDKSALPNPQKKIIREPSVGIPLGLHEDVGHLNKRRQRARTGKIVRGILKIKAKQAAEREAAAAVSASTAPES
;
A
#
# COMPACT_ATOMS: atom_id res chain seq x y z
N MET A 1 36.62 2.09 4.96
CA MET A 1 35.83 2.63 3.83
C MET A 1 34.38 2.20 3.99
N ARG A 2 33.44 3.13 4.21
CA ARG A 2 32.01 2.82 4.37
C ARG A 2 31.24 3.47 3.21
N PRO A 3 30.37 2.73 2.50
CA PRO A 3 29.67 3.28 1.34
C PRO A 3 28.62 4.30 1.77
N SER A 4 28.66 5.44 1.10
CA SER A 4 27.78 6.60 1.23
C SER A 4 26.33 6.21 0.94
N ARG A 5 25.46 6.35 1.95
CA ARG A 5 23.99 6.25 1.79
C ARG A 5 23.48 7.46 1.01
N THR A 6 23.33 7.30 -0.30
CA THR A 6 22.67 8.26 -1.19
C THR A 6 21.20 8.37 -0.80
N LEU A 7 20.81 9.50 -0.22
CA LEU A 7 19.44 9.82 0.15
C LEU A 7 18.59 10.07 -1.10
N LEU A 8 17.67 9.15 -1.40
CA LEU A 8 16.57 9.31 -2.32
C LEU A 8 15.58 10.35 -1.77
N LEU A 9 15.78 11.61 -2.15
CA LEU A 9 14.80 12.68 -2.00
C LEU A 9 14.30 13.03 -3.39
N ASN A 10 13.11 12.54 -3.75
CA ASN A 10 12.18 13.16 -4.70
C ASN A 10 10.99 12.23 -4.91
N LEU A 11 9.83 12.51 -4.29
CA LEU A 11 8.51 12.17 -4.85
C LEU A 11 7.33 12.74 -4.03
N GLN A 12 7.22 14.06 -3.86
CA GLN A 12 6.02 14.67 -3.24
C GLN A 12 5.60 16.00 -3.89
N VAL A 13 5.54 16.07 -5.23
CA VAL A 13 4.98 17.25 -5.93
C VAL A 13 4.06 16.85 -7.09
N PHE A 14 3.13 15.91 -6.89
CA PHE A 14 2.06 15.63 -7.87
C PHE A 14 0.78 15.20 -7.15
N GLN A 15 -0.03 16.16 -6.70
CA GLN A 15 -1.41 15.90 -6.25
C GLN A 15 -2.45 16.94 -6.74
N LYS A 16 -2.13 17.78 -7.73
CA LYS A 16 -3.03 18.89 -8.14
C LYS A 16 -3.55 18.87 -9.58
N ALA A 17 -3.53 17.71 -10.25
CA ALA A 17 -4.26 17.50 -11.48
C ALA A 17 -5.15 16.27 -11.31
N GLY A 18 -6.47 16.46 -11.29
CA GLY A 18 -7.49 15.41 -11.19
C GLY A 18 -7.62 14.56 -12.44
N ALA A 19 -6.50 14.25 -13.12
CA ALA A 19 -6.48 13.19 -14.11
C ALA A 19 -6.57 11.86 -13.34
N PRO A 20 -7.63 11.05 -13.52
CA PRO A 20 -7.63 9.70 -12.97
C PRO A 20 -6.39 9.01 -13.53
N ALA A 21 -5.48 8.58 -12.65
CA ALA A 21 -4.25 7.90 -13.06
C ALA A 21 -4.63 6.76 -14.01
N ALA A 22 -4.34 6.93 -15.30
CA ALA A 22 -4.89 6.14 -16.41
C ALA A 22 -4.35 4.69 -16.49
N GLY A 23 -3.98 4.10 -15.37
CA GLY A 23 -3.39 2.77 -15.31
C GLY A 23 -3.67 2.01 -14.01
N LEU A 24 -4.50 2.52 -13.10
CA LEU A 24 -4.94 1.71 -11.98
C LEU A 24 -6.08 0.79 -12.45
N PRO A 25 -5.98 -0.52 -12.22
CA PRO A 25 -7.05 -1.45 -12.58
C PRO A 25 -8.32 -1.02 -11.86
N GLN A 26 -9.39 -0.77 -12.62
CA GLN A 26 -10.70 -0.52 -12.02
C GLN A 26 -11.10 -1.77 -11.24
N LEU A 27 -11.35 -1.60 -9.94
CA LEU A 27 -11.87 -2.65 -9.09
C LEU A 27 -13.37 -2.78 -9.34
N ASP A 28 -13.78 -3.94 -9.84
CA ASP A 28 -15.20 -4.26 -9.96
C ASP A 28 -15.80 -4.41 -8.57
N ARG A 29 -16.56 -3.40 -8.14
CA ARG A 29 -17.21 -3.39 -6.82
C ARG A 29 -18.22 -4.53 -6.68
N THR A 30 -18.88 -4.92 -7.77
CA THR A 30 -19.86 -6.00 -7.75
C THR A 30 -19.18 -7.35 -7.57
N ALA A 31 -18.14 -7.63 -8.37
CA ALA A 31 -17.32 -8.83 -8.26
C ALA A 31 -16.64 -8.93 -6.89
N LEU A 32 -16.14 -7.80 -6.37
CA LEU A 32 -15.50 -7.75 -5.06
C LEU A 32 -16.49 -8.07 -3.94
N SER A 33 -17.69 -7.47 -3.94
CA SER A 33 -18.71 -7.73 -2.92
C SER A 33 -19.16 -9.21 -2.93
N LYS A 34 -19.47 -9.75 -4.12
CA LYS A 34 -19.87 -11.16 -4.27
C LYS A 34 -18.73 -12.12 -3.95
N GLY A 35 -17.51 -11.80 -4.37
CA GLY A 35 -16.31 -12.56 -4.05
C GLY A 35 -16.03 -12.62 -2.55
N ILE A 36 -16.22 -11.51 -1.81
CA ILE A 36 -16.11 -11.51 -0.34
C ILE A 36 -17.12 -12.46 0.29
N ALA A 37 -18.36 -12.49 -0.21
CA ALA A 37 -19.39 -13.39 0.32
C ALA A 37 -18.99 -14.86 0.14
N ILE A 38 -18.47 -15.23 -1.03
CA ILE A 38 -17.98 -16.59 -1.33
C ILE A 38 -16.78 -16.94 -0.43
N VAL A 39 -15.78 -16.05 -0.33
CA VAL A 39 -14.61 -16.31 0.52
C VAL A 39 -15.00 -16.46 1.99
N ARG A 40 -15.92 -15.63 2.50
CA ARG A 40 -16.45 -15.78 3.87
C ARG A 40 -17.16 -17.12 4.06
N LYS A 41 -17.92 -17.58 3.06
CA LYS A 41 -18.58 -18.90 3.09
C LYS A 41 -17.53 -20.02 3.17
N VAL A 42 -16.57 -20.03 2.23
CA VAL A 42 -15.48 -21.02 2.17
C VAL A 42 -14.69 -21.09 3.48
N LEU A 43 -14.31 -19.94 4.04
CA LEU A 43 -13.55 -19.87 5.31
C LEU A 43 -14.37 -20.35 6.53
N LYS A 44 -15.69 -20.19 6.52
CA LYS A 44 -16.57 -20.67 7.59
C LYS A 44 -16.81 -22.17 7.52
N GLU A 45 -16.98 -22.70 6.31
CA GLU A 45 -17.23 -24.13 6.08
C GLU A 45 -15.96 -24.98 6.25
N ASN A 46 -14.78 -24.39 6.05
CA ASN A 46 -13.50 -25.07 6.15
C ASN A 46 -12.60 -24.42 7.22
N PRO A 47 -12.96 -24.54 8.52
CA PRO A 47 -12.15 -23.99 9.61
C PRO A 47 -10.86 -24.81 9.77
N ALA A 48 -9.80 -24.42 9.07
CA ALA A 48 -8.48 -25.00 9.25
C ALA A 48 -7.78 -24.35 10.47
N PRO A 49 -7.27 -25.12 11.45
CA PRO A 49 -6.56 -24.55 12.60
C PRO A 49 -5.28 -23.80 12.20
N HIS A 50 -4.62 -24.27 11.14
CA HIS A 50 -3.48 -23.62 10.50
C HIS A 50 -3.89 -22.49 9.52
N GLY A 51 -5.19 -22.33 9.26
CA GLY A 51 -5.73 -21.43 8.24
C GLY A 51 -5.62 -22.01 6.83
N LEU A 52 -6.05 -21.24 5.83
CA LEU A 52 -6.01 -21.67 4.43
C LEU A 52 -5.06 -20.83 3.58
N ARG A 53 -4.30 -21.49 2.71
CA ARG A 53 -3.42 -20.84 1.73
C ARG A 53 -4.26 -20.24 0.61
N THR A 54 -3.73 -19.21 -0.05
CA THR A 54 -4.42 -18.54 -1.15
C THR A 54 -4.85 -19.50 -2.27
N HIS A 55 -4.06 -20.52 -2.57
CA HIS A 55 -4.39 -21.49 -3.62
C HIS A 55 -5.49 -22.47 -3.19
N GLU A 56 -5.55 -22.84 -1.92
CA GLU A 56 -6.59 -23.70 -1.35
C GLU A 56 -7.93 -22.94 -1.32
N ILE A 57 -7.91 -21.69 -0.84
CA ILE A 57 -9.08 -20.81 -0.87
C ILE A 57 -9.59 -20.67 -2.30
N TYR A 58 -8.69 -20.49 -3.27
CA TYR A 58 -9.05 -20.39 -4.68
C TYR A 58 -9.70 -21.68 -5.21
N ALA A 59 -9.10 -22.85 -4.93
CA ALA A 59 -9.64 -24.13 -5.37
C ALA A 59 -11.00 -24.44 -4.75
N LEU A 60 -11.21 -24.13 -3.46
CA LEU A 60 -12.49 -24.28 -2.79
C LEU A 60 -13.53 -23.29 -3.32
N ALA A 61 -13.12 -22.04 -3.54
CA ALA A 61 -14.01 -21.01 -4.08
C ALA A 61 -14.50 -21.32 -5.51
N LEU A 62 -13.75 -22.07 -6.31
CA LEU A 62 -14.19 -22.50 -7.64
C LEU A 62 -15.21 -23.66 -7.59
N LYS A 63 -15.32 -24.37 -6.47
CA LYS A 63 -16.35 -25.40 -6.27
C LYS A 63 -17.70 -24.79 -5.89
N GLU A 64 -17.69 -23.58 -5.35
CA GLU A 64 -18.90 -22.84 -5.03
C GLU A 64 -19.61 -22.38 -6.30
N GLN A 65 -20.94 -22.48 -6.32
CA GLN A 65 -21.74 -22.03 -7.45
C GLN A 65 -21.67 -20.51 -7.58
N ALA A 66 -21.43 -20.02 -8.80
CA ALA A 66 -21.47 -18.59 -9.08
C ALA A 66 -22.88 -18.05 -8.77
N PRO A 67 -23.01 -16.85 -8.17
CA PRO A 67 -24.30 -16.22 -7.96
C PRO A 67 -25.05 -16.07 -9.29
N GLU A 68 -26.32 -16.47 -9.33
CA GLU A 68 -27.14 -16.38 -10.53
C GLU A 68 -27.18 -14.95 -11.08
N GLY A 69 -26.93 -14.82 -12.39
CA GLY A 69 -26.96 -13.53 -13.09
C GLY A 69 -25.76 -12.62 -12.81
N PHE A 70 -24.68 -13.12 -12.21
CA PHE A 70 -23.46 -12.33 -12.06
C PHE A 70 -22.87 -11.95 -13.43
N LYS A 71 -22.67 -10.65 -13.66
CA LYS A 71 -21.99 -10.11 -14.85
C LYS A 71 -20.85 -9.21 -14.38
N SER A 72 -19.62 -9.55 -14.78
CA SER A 72 -18.46 -8.69 -14.53
C SER A 72 -18.64 -7.35 -15.24
N THR A 73 -18.45 -6.25 -14.51
CA THR A 73 -18.50 -4.88 -15.05
C THR A 73 -17.22 -4.55 -15.84
N LEU A 74 -16.14 -5.31 -15.62
CA LEU A 74 -14.87 -5.02 -16.26
C LEU A 74 -14.87 -5.45 -17.73
N GLN A 75 -14.61 -4.48 -18.59
CA GLN A 75 -14.37 -4.72 -20.00
C GLN A 75 -13.05 -5.46 -20.16
N ILE A 76 -13.12 -6.71 -20.61
CA ILE A 76 -11.95 -7.51 -20.93
C ILE A 76 -11.35 -6.91 -22.20
N THR A 77 -10.23 -6.20 -22.08
CA THR A 77 -9.50 -5.74 -23.26
C THR A 77 -8.86 -6.96 -23.95
N PRO A 78 -8.96 -7.11 -25.28
CA PRO A 78 -8.49 -8.29 -26.02
C PRO A 78 -6.97 -8.53 -25.90
N ARG A 79 -6.22 -7.53 -25.40
CA ARG A 79 -4.77 -7.64 -25.17
C ARG A 79 -4.41 -8.42 -23.91
N GLN A 80 -5.35 -8.63 -22.98
CA GLN A 80 -5.11 -9.39 -21.76
C GLN A 80 -5.37 -10.88 -22.02
N ALA A 81 -4.49 -11.74 -21.53
CA ALA A 81 -4.71 -13.18 -21.58
C ALA A 81 -6.08 -13.51 -20.98
N ALA A 82 -6.85 -14.38 -21.67
CA ALA A 82 -8.18 -14.76 -21.25
C ALA A 82 -8.15 -15.21 -19.78
N LEU A 83 -9.02 -14.61 -18.96
CA LEU A 83 -9.12 -14.98 -17.56
C LEU A 83 -9.66 -16.41 -17.47
N PRO A 84 -9.13 -17.26 -16.56
CA PRO A 84 -9.51 -18.67 -16.48
C PRO A 84 -11.01 -18.90 -16.29
N HIS A 85 -11.67 -18.03 -15.52
CA HIS A 85 -13.10 -18.14 -15.19
C HIS A 85 -13.78 -16.76 -15.19
N PRO A 86 -14.25 -16.26 -16.35
CA PRO A 86 -14.88 -14.93 -16.44
C PRO A 86 -16.26 -14.87 -15.79
N GLU A 87 -16.97 -16.00 -15.74
CA GLU A 87 -18.33 -16.12 -15.15
C GLU A 87 -18.32 -16.11 -13.62
N HIS A 88 -17.17 -16.34 -12.99
CA HIS A 88 -17.06 -16.45 -11.55
C HIS A 88 -16.60 -15.12 -10.91
N PRO A 89 -17.19 -14.68 -9.78
CA PRO A 89 -16.74 -13.47 -9.10
C PRO A 89 -15.25 -13.51 -8.74
N ILE A 90 -14.71 -14.69 -8.44
CA ILE A 90 -13.28 -14.91 -8.17
C ILE A 90 -12.63 -15.47 -9.44
N ARG A 91 -12.37 -14.57 -10.38
CA ARG A 91 -11.84 -14.86 -11.73
C ARG A 91 -10.37 -15.30 -11.79
N SER A 92 -9.56 -14.95 -10.78
CA SER A 92 -8.13 -15.23 -10.76
C SER A 92 -7.56 -15.24 -9.34
N LYS A 93 -6.38 -15.86 -9.17
CA LYS A 93 -5.63 -15.83 -7.90
C LYS A 93 -5.17 -14.42 -7.53
N THR A 94 -4.89 -13.55 -8.51
CA THR A 94 -4.51 -12.15 -8.25
C THR A 94 -5.69 -11.38 -7.70
N PHE A 95 -6.87 -11.54 -8.31
CA PHE A 95 -8.10 -10.90 -7.82
C PHE A 95 -8.50 -11.43 -6.44
N LEU A 96 -8.30 -12.72 -6.16
CA LEU A 96 -8.49 -13.27 -4.82
C LEU A 96 -7.59 -12.59 -3.77
N LYS A 97 -6.33 -12.30 -4.11
CA LYS A 97 -5.43 -11.57 -3.20
C LYS A 97 -5.94 -10.16 -2.91
N GLU A 98 -6.50 -9.46 -3.90
CA GLU A 98 -7.12 -8.13 -3.70
C GLU A 98 -8.34 -8.21 -2.77
N ILE A 99 -9.20 -9.23 -2.96
CA ILE A 99 -10.33 -9.49 -2.06
C ILE A 99 -9.84 -9.74 -0.62
N LEU A 100 -8.82 -10.58 -0.44
CA LEU A 100 -8.27 -10.90 0.87
C LEU A 100 -7.61 -9.68 1.54
N GLN A 101 -6.91 -8.83 0.77
CA GLN A 101 -6.39 -7.54 1.26
C GLN A 101 -7.53 -6.61 1.71
N HIS A 102 -8.62 -6.54 0.94
CA HIS A 102 -9.78 -5.76 1.31
C HIS A 102 -10.40 -6.29 2.62
N MET A 103 -10.60 -7.61 2.73
CA MET A 103 -11.10 -8.28 3.96
C MET A 103 -10.18 -8.08 5.16
N GLN A 104 -8.86 -8.03 4.96
CA GLN A 104 -7.89 -7.72 6.01
C GLN A 104 -8.10 -6.30 6.56
N GLY A 105 -8.47 -5.34 5.71
CA GLY A 105 -8.82 -3.98 6.11
C GLY A 105 -10.02 -3.91 7.07
N TYR A 106 -11.00 -4.81 6.90
CA TYR A 106 -12.16 -4.95 7.80
C TYR A 106 -11.88 -5.81 9.03
N LYS A 107 -10.66 -6.33 9.17
CA LYS A 107 -10.28 -7.29 10.23
C LYS A 107 -11.13 -8.57 10.22
N ASP A 108 -11.61 -8.98 9.04
CA ASP A 108 -12.32 -10.26 8.88
C ASP A 108 -11.32 -11.43 8.84
N VAL A 109 -10.15 -11.18 8.26
CA VAL A 109 -9.07 -12.17 8.09
C VAL A 109 -7.75 -11.58 8.53
N LYS A 110 -6.86 -12.45 8.99
CA LYS A 110 -5.48 -12.11 9.36
C LYS A 110 -4.52 -13.02 8.59
N VAL A 111 -3.49 -12.41 8.01
CA VAL A 111 -2.34 -13.13 7.47
C VAL A 111 -1.47 -13.59 8.63
N VAL A 112 -1.23 -14.89 8.72
CA VAL A 112 -0.28 -15.48 9.67
C VAL A 112 0.82 -16.15 8.85
N ARG A 113 2.07 -15.87 9.23
CA ARG A 113 3.23 -16.59 8.67
C ARG A 113 3.37 -17.87 9.47
N GLU A 114 3.15 -19.01 8.82
CA GLU A 114 3.34 -20.31 9.43
C GLU A 114 4.57 -20.98 8.82
N VAL A 115 5.42 -21.53 9.68
CA VAL A 115 6.58 -22.31 9.29
C VAL A 115 6.09 -23.75 9.18
N GLN A 116 6.02 -24.28 7.95
CA GLN A 116 5.56 -25.64 7.74
C GLN A 116 6.76 -26.60 7.79
N GLY A 117 6.83 -27.42 8.83
CA GLY A 117 7.88 -28.41 9.08
C GLY A 117 8.78 -28.05 10.27
N GLU A 118 9.18 -29.06 11.04
CA GLU A 118 10.21 -28.94 12.10
C GLU A 118 11.63 -29.08 11.53
N GLU A 119 11.76 -29.47 10.27
CA GLU A 119 13.06 -29.72 9.66
C GLU A 119 13.80 -28.42 9.31
N ALA A 120 15.14 -28.50 9.36
CA ALA A 120 16.08 -27.43 9.02
C ALA A 120 16.01 -27.09 7.52
N GLY A 121 14.94 -26.41 7.12
CA GLY A 121 14.59 -26.12 5.73
C GLY A 121 13.12 -25.69 5.55
N ALA A 122 12.33 -25.66 6.63
CA ALA A 122 10.92 -25.32 6.61
C ALA A 122 10.64 -23.98 5.90
N GLN A 123 9.90 -24.06 4.79
CA GLN A 123 9.47 -22.88 4.06
C GLN A 123 8.32 -22.22 4.81
N ALA A 124 8.48 -20.93 5.09
CA ALA A 124 7.41 -20.16 5.69
C ALA A 124 6.32 -19.86 4.65
N ALA A 125 5.11 -20.34 4.91
CA ALA A 125 3.94 -20.05 4.10
C ALA A 125 3.08 -18.97 4.76
N TYR A 126 2.49 -18.11 3.93
CA TYR A 126 1.49 -17.15 4.38
C TYR A 126 0.11 -17.78 4.28
N VAL A 127 -0.57 -17.82 5.41
CA VAL A 127 -1.86 -18.48 5.57
C VAL A 127 -2.89 -17.47 6.07
N TRP A 128 -4.12 -17.56 5.58
CA TRP A 128 -5.22 -16.68 5.96
C TRP A 128 -6.07 -17.37 7.02
N LYS A 129 -6.20 -16.73 8.19
CA LYS A 129 -7.09 -17.19 9.28
C LYS A 129 -8.28 -16.26 9.41
N LEU A 130 -9.45 -16.84 9.65
CA LEU A 130 -10.64 -16.09 10.02
C LEU A 130 -10.42 -15.50 11.42
N VAL A 131 -10.70 -14.21 11.58
CA VAL A 131 -10.58 -13.53 12.86
C VAL A 131 -11.92 -13.56 13.54
N ASP A 132 -11.95 -14.07 14.77
CA ASP A 132 -13.14 -13.95 15.61
C ASP A 132 -13.28 -12.49 16.08
N LYS A 133 -14.31 -11.81 15.55
CA LYS A 133 -14.59 -10.41 15.86
C LYS A 133 -15.01 -10.22 17.31
N SER A 134 -15.57 -11.25 17.94
CA SER A 134 -15.97 -11.18 19.35
C SER A 134 -14.76 -11.14 20.29
N ALA A 135 -13.65 -11.74 19.88
CA ALA A 135 -12.39 -11.76 20.61
C ALA A 135 -11.51 -10.51 20.35
N LEU A 136 -11.86 -9.68 19.36
CA LEU A 136 -11.10 -8.46 19.10
C LEU A 136 -11.32 -7.44 20.22
N PRO A 137 -10.26 -6.74 20.68
CA PRO A 137 -10.43 -5.67 21.63
C PRO A 137 -11.34 -4.61 21.02
N ASN A 138 -12.34 -4.18 21.79
CA ASN A 138 -13.23 -3.11 21.37
C ASN A 138 -12.41 -1.90 20.92
N PRO A 139 -12.77 -1.24 19.80
CA PRO A 139 -12.05 -0.06 19.36
C PRO A 139 -12.05 0.95 20.50
N GLN A 140 -10.86 1.46 20.86
CA GLN A 140 -10.74 2.50 21.87
C GLN A 140 -11.68 3.64 21.48
N LYS A 141 -12.67 3.93 22.33
CA LYS A 141 -13.58 5.06 22.11
C LYS A 141 -12.69 6.28 21.93
N LYS A 142 -12.83 7.00 20.80
CA LYS A 142 -12.13 8.27 20.62
C LYS A 142 -12.50 9.12 21.82
N ILE A 143 -11.54 9.36 22.70
CA ILE A 143 -11.73 10.27 23.83
C ILE A 143 -11.89 11.63 23.18
N ILE A 144 -13.14 12.08 23.04
CA ILE A 144 -13.46 13.45 22.70
C ILE A 144 -12.96 14.22 23.90
N ARG A 145 -11.76 14.78 23.79
CA ARG A 145 -11.25 15.66 24.82
C ARG A 145 -12.17 16.86 24.80
N GLU A 146 -12.84 17.10 25.92
CA GLU A 146 -13.53 18.37 26.10
C GLU A 146 -12.52 19.48 25.83
N PRO A 147 -12.94 20.52 25.08
CA PRO A 147 -12.08 21.67 24.86
C PRO A 147 -11.61 22.16 26.23
N SER A 148 -10.30 22.13 26.48
CA SER A 148 -9.76 22.63 27.75
C SER A 148 -10.18 24.09 27.92
N VAL A 149 -10.40 24.52 29.17
CA VAL A 149 -10.80 25.91 29.49
C VAL A 149 -9.83 26.95 28.91
N GLY A 150 -8.60 26.55 28.59
CA GLY A 150 -7.63 27.40 27.89
C GLY A 150 -7.88 27.59 26.39
N ILE A 151 -8.81 26.88 25.74
CA ILE A 151 -9.16 27.05 24.31
C ILE A 151 -9.84 28.41 24.09
N PRO A 152 -10.90 28.80 24.81
CA PRO A 152 -11.48 30.14 24.66
C PRO A 152 -10.52 31.25 25.12
N LEU A 153 -9.54 30.94 25.96
CA LEU A 153 -8.51 31.87 26.42
C LEU A 153 -7.29 31.94 25.48
N GLY A 154 -7.29 31.27 24.32
CA GLY A 154 -6.20 31.30 23.34
C GLY A 154 -4.90 30.60 23.77
N LEU A 155 -4.85 29.96 24.95
CA LEU A 155 -3.65 29.33 25.53
C LEU A 155 -3.11 28.15 24.71
N HIS A 156 -3.92 27.58 23.81
CA HIS A 156 -3.52 26.43 23.00
C HIS A 156 -3.26 26.77 21.53
N GLU A 157 -3.59 27.97 21.08
CA GLU A 157 -3.39 28.37 19.69
C GLU A 157 -1.92 28.71 19.40
N ASP A 158 -1.20 29.27 20.39
CA ASP A 158 0.05 29.97 20.07
C ASP A 158 1.33 29.12 20.17
N VAL A 159 1.36 28.06 20.99
CA VAL A 159 2.58 27.23 21.12
C VAL A 159 2.80 26.38 19.85
N GLY A 160 1.71 25.85 19.29
CA GLY A 160 1.73 25.13 18.02
C GLY A 160 1.97 26.05 16.82
N HIS A 161 1.44 27.28 16.88
CA HIS A 161 1.62 28.26 15.81
C HIS A 161 3.07 28.76 15.73
N LEU A 162 3.71 29.05 16.87
CA LEU A 162 5.12 29.47 16.89
C LEU A 162 6.05 28.37 16.38
N ASN A 163 5.81 27.12 16.78
CA ASN A 163 6.59 25.98 16.28
C ASN A 163 6.36 25.72 14.80
N LYS A 164 5.11 25.77 14.31
CA LYS A 164 4.81 25.66 12.86
C LYS A 164 5.45 26.80 12.06
N ARG A 165 5.43 28.04 12.58
CA ARG A 165 6.07 29.20 11.94
C ARG A 165 7.59 29.04 11.89
N ARG A 166 8.22 28.60 12.99
CA ARG A 166 9.65 28.27 13.03
C ARG A 166 10.00 27.13 12.06
N GLN A 167 9.16 26.10 11.97
CA GLN A 167 9.35 25.00 11.01
C GLN A 167 9.30 25.49 9.56
N ARG A 168 8.30 26.32 9.19
CA ARG A 168 8.22 26.92 7.84
C ARG A 168 9.44 27.81 7.52
N ALA A 169 9.90 28.61 8.49
CA ALA A 169 11.10 29.42 8.31
C ALA A 169 12.36 28.55 8.13
N ARG A 170 12.47 27.45 8.90
CA ARG A 170 13.58 26.51 8.82
C ARG A 170 13.60 25.75 7.49
N THR A 171 12.45 25.25 7.00
CA THR A 171 12.39 24.56 5.71
C THR A 171 12.84 25.48 4.57
N GLY A 172 12.40 26.74 4.55
CA GLY A 172 12.85 27.72 3.56
C GLY A 172 14.35 28.03 3.65
N LYS A 173 14.96 27.99 4.84
CA LYS A 173 16.42 28.14 5.02
C LYS A 173 17.17 26.92 4.51
N ILE A 174 16.70 25.71 4.84
CA ILE A 174 17.30 24.45 4.41
C ILE A 174 17.27 24.30 2.89
N VAL A 175 16.12 24.55 2.26
CA VAL A 175 15.97 24.47 0.79
C VAL A 175 16.93 25.43 0.10
N ARG A 176 17.03 26.68 0.57
CA ARG A 176 18.01 27.66 0.04
C ARG A 176 19.46 27.19 0.20
N GLY A 177 19.79 26.58 1.34
CA GLY A 177 21.12 25.98 1.56
C GLY A 177 21.43 24.86 0.57
N ILE A 178 20.49 23.94 0.35
CA ILE A 178 20.65 22.82 -0.59
C ILE A 178 20.83 23.33 -2.02
N LEU A 179 20.05 24.33 -2.46
CA LEU A 179 20.17 24.91 -3.79
C LEU A 179 21.54 25.56 -4.00
N LYS A 180 22.08 26.28 -3.00
CA LYS A 180 23.42 26.85 -3.07
C LYS A 180 24.50 25.78 -3.19
N ILE A 181 24.41 24.70 -2.42
CA ILE A 181 25.37 23.59 -2.49
C ILE A 181 25.32 22.93 -3.88
N LYS A 182 24.11 22.68 -4.42
CA LYS A 182 23.94 22.11 -5.76
C LYS A 182 24.49 23.02 -6.85
N ALA A 183 24.23 24.33 -6.78
CA ALA A 183 24.77 25.30 -7.74
C ALA A 183 26.30 25.32 -7.72
N LYS A 184 26.90 25.29 -6.52
CA LYS A 184 28.37 25.21 -6.36
C LYS A 184 28.94 23.93 -6.97
N GLN A 185 28.31 22.78 -6.69
CA GLN A 185 28.72 21.48 -7.25
C GLN A 185 28.57 21.41 -8.78
N ALA A 186 27.54 22.05 -9.35
CA ALA A 186 27.37 22.15 -10.79
C ALA A 186 28.50 22.97 -11.43
N ALA A 187 28.80 24.15 -10.86
CA ALA A 187 29.89 25.00 -11.33
C ALA A 187 31.27 24.30 -11.24
N GLU A 188 31.54 23.58 -10.15
CA GLU A 188 32.77 22.79 -10.00
C GLU A 188 32.87 21.67 -11.04
N ARG A 189 31.76 21.02 -11.39
CA ARG A 189 31.71 19.99 -12.45
C ARG A 189 31.94 20.57 -13.85
N GLU A 190 31.33 21.71 -14.15
CA GLU A 190 31.54 22.41 -15.43
C GLU A 190 32.99 22.87 -15.59
N ALA A 191 33.60 23.42 -14.52
CA ALA A 191 35.01 23.79 -14.51
C ALA A 191 35.92 22.57 -14.70
N ALA A 192 35.64 21.44 -14.00
CA ALA A 192 36.41 20.21 -14.17
C ALA A 192 36.27 19.64 -15.59
N ALA A 193 35.08 19.70 -16.19
CA ALA A 193 34.85 19.27 -17.57
C ALA A 193 35.63 20.13 -18.57
N ALA A 194 35.64 21.46 -18.39
CA ALA A 194 36.41 22.38 -19.22
C ALA A 194 37.93 22.12 -19.13
N VAL A 195 38.45 21.89 -17.93
CA VAL A 195 39.87 21.51 -17.74
C VAL A 195 40.18 20.20 -18.46
N SER A 196 39.33 19.17 -18.29
CA SER A 196 39.55 17.87 -18.95
C SER A 196 39.49 17.95 -20.49
N ALA A 197 38.66 18.83 -21.05
CA ALA A 197 38.59 19.05 -22.49
C ALA A 197 39.86 19.75 -23.03
N SER A 198 40.47 20.65 -22.24
CA SER A 198 41.70 21.36 -22.63
C SER A 198 42.97 20.51 -22.53
N THR A 199 42.96 19.44 -21.73
CA THR A 199 44.12 18.56 -21.52
C THR A 199 44.17 17.38 -22.49
N ALA A 200 43.23 17.27 -23.44
CA ALA A 200 43.30 16.24 -24.47
C ALA A 200 44.46 16.57 -25.45
N PRO A 201 45.51 15.73 -25.54
CA PRO A 201 46.68 16.02 -26.36
C PRO A 201 46.34 15.95 -27.85
N GLU A 202 46.60 17.05 -28.58
CA GLU A 202 46.66 17.06 -30.05
C GLU A 202 47.64 15.97 -30.50
N SER A 203 47.10 14.97 -31.22
CA SER A 203 47.82 13.79 -31.70
C SER A 203 48.19 13.94 -33.16
#